data_AF-A0AB36S9R5-F1
#
_entry.id   AF-A0AB36S9R5-F1
#
_cell.length_a   1.000
_cell.length_b   1.000
_cell.length_c   1.000
_cell.angle_alpha   90.00
_cell.angle_beta   90.00
_cell.angle_gamma   90.00
#
_symmetry.space_group_name_H-M   'P 1'
#
loop_
_entity.id
_entity.type
_entity.pdbx_description
1 polymer ?
#
loop_
_entity_poly.entity_id
_entity_poly.type
_entity_poly.pdbx_seq_one_letter_code
_entity_poly.pdbx_strand_id
1 'polypeptide(L)'
;MIELQLKLDGKKKTFKQQDISARAMRECIKFYEKAERANLTDLEAIDSMIAITADIFQDPAVTFDAILDGLTASELVPALESVFEQINELGNNEKKQMASKKR
;
A
#
# COMPACT_ATOMS: atom_id res chain seq x y z
N MET A 1 -10.33 -1.53 6.00
CA MET A 1 -9.40 -2.67 6.05
C MET A 1 -8.81 -2.79 4.67
N ILE A 2 -7.50 -2.93 4.60
CA ILE A 2 -6.77 -3.11 3.34
C ILE A 2 -6.36 -4.57 3.19
N GLU A 3 -6.24 -5.03 1.95
CA GLU A 3 -5.88 -6.41 1.61
C GLU A 3 -4.83 -6.46 0.51
N LEU A 4 -3.91 -7.43 0.63
CA LEU A 4 -2.90 -7.78 -0.37
C LEU A 4 -2.84 -9.29 -0.51
N GLN A 5 -2.81 -9.78 -1.75
CA GLN A 5 -2.67 -11.20 -2.04
C GLN A 5 -1.32 -11.46 -2.70
N LEU A 6 -0.53 -12.36 -2.09
CA LEU A 6 0.78 -12.78 -2.60
C LEU A 6 0.80 -14.30 -2.79
N LYS A 7 1.60 -14.77 -3.75
CA LYS A 7 1.90 -16.19 -3.92
C LYS A 7 3.21 -16.54 -3.22
N LEU A 8 3.12 -17.12 -2.03
CA LEU A 8 4.29 -17.57 -1.25
C LEU A 8 4.35 -19.10 -1.26
N ASP A 9 5.52 -19.68 -1.50
CA ASP A 9 5.73 -21.14 -1.56
C ASP A 9 4.75 -21.87 -2.48
N GLY A 10 4.39 -21.24 -3.61
CA GLY A 10 3.43 -21.78 -4.56
C GLY A 10 1.96 -21.65 -4.15
N LYS A 11 1.66 -21.12 -2.97
CA LYS A 11 0.29 -20.93 -2.43
C LYS A 11 -0.08 -19.46 -2.36
N LYS A 12 -1.32 -19.15 -2.74
CA LYS A 12 -1.89 -17.81 -2.56
C LYS A 12 -2.21 -17.59 -1.09
N LYS A 13 -1.65 -16.52 -0.51
CA LYS A 13 -1.92 -16.05 0.85
C LYS A 13 -2.47 -14.63 0.79
N THR A 14 -3.50 -14.36 1.58
CA THR A 14 -4.09 -13.02 1.71
C THR A 14 -3.67 -12.43 3.04
N PHE A 15 -3.08 -11.24 2.97
CA PHE A 15 -2.72 -10.42 4.11
C PHE A 15 -3.77 -9.32 4.25
N LYS A 16 -4.18 -9.04 5.49
CA LYS A 16 -5.21 -8.06 5.80
C LYS A 16 -4.72 -7.18 6.94
N GLN A 17 -4.94 -5.89 6.81
CA GLN A 17 -4.61 -4.92 7.85
C GLN A 17 -5.80 -3.98 8.09
N GLN A 18 -6.21 -3.83 9.35
CA GLN A 18 -7.34 -2.96 9.69
C GLN A 18 -6.93 -1.50 9.81
N ASP A 19 -5.82 -1.24 10.50
CA ASP A 19 -5.34 0.10 10.82
C ASP A 19 -4.00 0.37 10.17
N ILE A 20 -3.83 1.58 9.63
CA ILE A 20 -2.58 2.02 9.03
C ILE A 20 -1.85 2.89 10.04
N SER A 21 -0.58 2.57 10.32
CA SER A 21 0.21 3.40 11.24
C SER A 21 0.39 4.82 10.68
N ALA A 22 0.43 5.82 11.57
CA ALA A 22 0.67 7.22 11.16
C ALA A 22 1.99 7.38 10.37
N ARG A 23 2.99 6.53 10.65
CA ARG A 23 4.25 6.49 9.91
C ARG A 23 4.03 6.06 8.46
N ALA A 24 3.31 4.96 8.26
CA ALA A 24 3.03 4.46 6.91
C ALA A 24 2.16 5.45 6.11
N MET A 25 1.17 6.07 6.76
CA MET A 25 0.37 7.13 6.12
C MET A 25 1.23 8.33 5.70
N ARG A 26 2.20 8.74 6.52
CA ARG A 26 3.14 9.82 6.18
C ARG A 26 4.02 9.47 4.97
N GLU A 27 4.51 8.25 4.88
CA GLU A 27 5.32 7.83 3.72
C GLU A 27 4.48 7.75 2.45
N CYS A 28 3.21 7.33 2.55
CA CYS A 28 2.24 7.40 1.45
C CYS A 28 2.02 8.84 0.96
N ILE A 29 1.83 9.81 1.87
CA ILE A 29 1.70 11.24 1.51
C ILE A 29 2.95 11.75 0.78
N LYS A 30 4.15 11.44 1.30
CA LYS A 30 5.41 11.84 0.64
C LYS A 30 5.55 11.26 -0.76
N PHE A 31 5.10 10.02 -0.96
CA PHE A 31 5.10 9.39 -2.27
C PHE A 31 4.24 10.19 -3.25
N TYR A 32 3.00 10.53 -2.86
CA TYR A 32 2.13 11.36 -3.71
C TYR A 32 2.74 12.72 -4.04
N GLU A 33 3.35 13.41 -3.06
CA GLU A 33 4.02 14.69 -3.32
C GLU A 33 5.19 14.57 -4.31
N LYS A 34 5.93 13.46 -4.28
CA LYS A 34 7.03 13.20 -5.23
C LYS A 34 6.50 12.84 -6.61
N ALA A 35 5.45 12.02 -6.68
CA ALA A 35 4.83 11.60 -7.93
C ALA A 35 4.20 12.80 -8.68
N GLU A 36 3.48 13.68 -7.97
CA GLU A 36 2.90 14.90 -8.57
C GLU A 36 3.94 15.84 -9.16
N ARG A 37 5.15 15.87 -8.58
CA ARG A 37 6.26 16.69 -9.08
C ARG A 37 7.02 16.02 -10.24
N ALA A 38 6.59 14.85 -10.71
CA ALA A 38 7.29 14.02 -11.69
C ALA A 38 8.77 13.77 -11.33
N ASN A 39 9.07 13.71 -10.02
CA ASN A 39 10.44 13.54 -9.50
C ASN A 39 10.81 12.06 -9.27
N LEU A 40 10.07 11.13 -9.88
CA LEU A 40 10.29 9.70 -9.76
C LEU A 40 10.32 9.09 -11.16
N THR A 41 11.35 8.27 -11.41
CA THR A 41 11.30 7.31 -12.51
C THR A 41 10.31 6.19 -12.20
N ASP A 42 9.87 5.45 -13.22
CA ASP A 42 8.94 4.33 -13.05
C ASP A 42 9.48 3.27 -12.07
N LEU A 43 10.80 3.00 -12.13
CA LEU A 43 11.46 2.07 -11.21
C LEU A 43 11.42 2.58 -9.77
N GLU A 44 11.80 3.84 -9.54
CA GLU A 44 11.75 4.44 -8.20
C GLU A 44 10.33 4.52 -7.64
N ALA A 45 9.34 4.73 -8.50
CA ALA A 45 7.94 4.73 -8.13
C ALA A 45 7.50 3.33 -7.65
N ILE A 46 7.79 2.28 -8.44
CA ILE A 46 7.48 0.89 -8.09
C ILE A 46 8.18 0.49 -6.79
N ASP A 47 9.48 0.76 -6.66
CA ASP A 47 10.24 0.43 -5.45
C ASP A 47 9.65 1.13 -4.21
N SER A 48 9.28 2.40 -4.35
CA SER A 48 8.64 3.14 -3.27
C SER A 48 7.28 2.55 -2.89
N MET A 49 6.47 2.16 -3.88
CA MET A 49 5.17 1.53 -3.64
C MET A 49 5.31 0.19 -2.92
N ILE A 50 6.29 -0.63 -3.29
CA ILE A 50 6.57 -1.91 -2.64
C ILE A 50 6.99 -1.69 -1.19
N ALA A 51 7.94 -0.77 -0.95
CA ALA A 51 8.43 -0.47 0.39
C ALA A 51 7.30 0.03 1.31
N ILE A 52 6.46 0.95 0.82
CA ILE A 52 5.30 1.45 1.56
C ILE A 52 4.31 0.33 1.84
N THR A 53 4.03 -0.53 0.85
CA THR A 53 3.11 -1.67 1.01
C THR A 53 3.60 -2.62 2.10
N ALA A 54 4.88 -3.00 2.09
CA ALA A 54 5.47 -3.84 3.14
C ALA A 54 5.35 -3.21 4.54
N ASP A 55 5.69 -1.92 4.65
CA ASP A 55 5.61 -1.17 5.92
C ASP A 55 4.19 -1.09 6.48
N ILE A 56 3.18 -1.08 5.63
CA ILE A 56 1.77 -1.00 6.05
C ILE A 56 1.30 -2.31 6.66
N PHE A 57 1.60 -3.45 6.03
CA PHE A 57 1.10 -4.74 6.51
C PHE A 57 1.76 -5.19 7.80
N GLN A 58 2.96 -4.68 8.13
CA GLN A 58 3.71 -4.99 9.36
C GLN A 58 3.84 -6.49 9.65
N ASP A 59 3.71 -7.34 8.62
CA ASP A 59 3.79 -8.79 8.70
C ASP A 59 5.19 -9.19 8.19
N PRO A 60 5.96 -9.99 8.94
CA PRO A 60 7.30 -10.40 8.55
C PRO A 60 7.34 -11.22 7.25
N ALA A 61 6.21 -11.76 6.79
CA ALA A 61 6.07 -12.45 5.51
C ALA A 61 5.71 -11.51 4.34
N VAL A 62 5.43 -10.23 4.59
CA VAL A 62 5.19 -9.19 3.57
C VAL A 62 6.41 -8.28 3.52
N THR A 63 7.46 -8.75 2.86
CA THR A 63 8.69 -7.99 2.62
C THR A 63 8.73 -7.46 1.20
N PHE A 64 9.70 -6.59 0.92
CA PHE A 64 9.97 -6.10 -0.43
C PHE A 64 10.13 -7.26 -1.43
N ASP A 65 11.01 -8.21 -1.09
CA ASP A 65 11.27 -9.38 -1.92
C ASP A 65 10.04 -10.29 -2.02
N ALA A 66 9.30 -10.50 -0.93
CA ALA A 66 8.11 -11.35 -0.95
C ALA A 66 7.00 -10.78 -1.85
N ILE A 67 6.92 -9.46 -2.00
CA ILE A 67 5.99 -8.80 -2.93
C ILE A 67 6.45 -9.03 -4.37
N LEU A 68 7.74 -8.85 -4.66
CA LEU A 68 8.30 -9.07 -6.00
C LEU A 68 8.20 -10.53 -6.43
N ASP A 69 8.55 -11.47 -5.56
CA ASP A 69 8.48 -12.91 -5.81
C ASP A 69 7.05 -13.44 -5.82
N GLY A 70 6.16 -12.77 -5.07
CA GLY A 70 4.78 -13.17 -4.88
C GLY A 70 3.81 -12.73 -5.96
N LEU A 71 4.24 -11.89 -6.90
CA LEU A 71 3.41 -11.32 -7.97
C LEU A 71 4.07 -11.57 -9.34
N THR A 72 3.26 -11.79 -10.37
CA THR A 72 3.77 -11.77 -11.75
C THR A 72 3.99 -10.34 -12.22
N ALA A 73 4.78 -10.17 -13.29
CA ALA A 73 5.05 -8.85 -13.88
C ALA A 73 3.75 -8.07 -14.25
N SER A 74 2.71 -8.78 -14.70
CA SER A 74 1.41 -8.19 -15.02
C SER A 74 0.55 -7.86 -13.81
N GLU A 75 0.84 -8.48 -12.65
CA GLU A 75 0.09 -8.28 -11.40
C GLU A 75 0.73 -7.21 -10.51
N LEU A 76 2.04 -6.95 -10.64
CA LEU A 76 2.80 -6.09 -9.74
C LEU A 76 2.17 -4.70 -9.58
N VAL A 77 2.08 -3.94 -10.68
CA VAL A 77 1.57 -2.57 -10.63
C VAL A 77 0.10 -2.52 -10.19
N PRO A 78 -0.83 -3.33 -10.77
CA PRO A 78 -2.23 -3.32 -10.33
C PRO A 78 -2.43 -3.69 -8.85
N ALA A 79 -1.64 -4.62 -8.31
CA ALA A 79 -1.75 -5.01 -6.91
C ALA A 79 -1.29 -3.87 -5.98
N LEU A 80 -0.20 -3.18 -6.32
CA LEU A 80 0.30 -2.04 -5.56
C LEU A 80 -0.66 -0.85 -5.63
N GLU A 81 -1.20 -0.53 -6.82
CA GLU A 81 -2.20 0.51 -6.99
C GLU A 81 -3.45 0.23 -6.17
N SER A 82 -3.93 -1.01 -6.18
CA SER A 82 -5.08 -1.43 -5.37
C SER A 82 -4.87 -1.22 -3.87
N VAL A 83 -3.66 -1.49 -3.35
CA VAL A 83 -3.34 -1.19 -1.94
C VAL A 83 -3.43 0.31 -1.67
N PHE A 84 -2.87 1.14 -2.54
CA PHE A 84 -2.88 2.61 -2.40
C PHE A 84 -4.30 3.20 -2.49
N GLU A 85 -5.15 2.68 -3.37
CA GLU A 85 -6.57 3.04 -3.43
C GLU A 85 -7.28 2.73 -2.11
N GLN A 86 -7.08 1.52 -1.57
CA GLN A 86 -7.67 1.11 -0.29
C GLN A 86 -7.21 2.01 0.88
N ILE A 87 -5.94 2.45 0.90
CA ILE A 87 -5.44 3.42 1.88
C ILE A 87 -6.20 4.75 1.79
N ASN A 88 -6.35 5.28 0.57
CA ASN A 88 -7.05 6.54 0.34
C ASN A 88 -8.51 6.48 0.76
N GLU A 89 -9.19 5.36 0.47
CA GLU A 89 -10.56 5.14 0.93
C GLU A 89 -10.65 5.13 2.46
N LEU A 90 -9.70 4.46 3.14
CA LEU A 90 -9.66 4.40 4.59
C LEU A 90 -9.47 5.80 5.19
N GLY A 91 -8.50 6.57 4.70
CA GLY A 91 -8.25 7.95 5.16
C GLY A 91 -9.40 8.92 4.85
N ASN A 92 -10.12 8.73 3.74
CA ASN A 92 -11.28 9.55 3.40
C ASN A 92 -12.53 9.20 4.24
N ASN A 93 -12.70 7.92 4.58
CA ASN A 93 -13.79 7.46 5.43
C ASN A 93 -13.63 7.97 6.87
N GLU A 94 -12.40 8.03 7.39
CA GLU A 94 -12.13 8.64 8.71
C GLU A 94 -12.46 10.15 8.73
N LYS A 95 -12.08 10.89 7.67
CA LYS A 95 -12.44 12.31 7.53
C LYS A 95 -13.95 12.55 7.52
N LYS A 96 -14.71 11.70 6.82
CA LYS A 96 -16.19 11.77 6.78
C LYS A 96 -16.83 11.47 8.14
N GLN A 97 -16.31 10.49 8.90
CA GLN A 97 -16.82 10.16 10.23
C GLN A 97 -16.51 11.22 11.30
N MET A 98 -15.35 11.88 11.22
CA MET A 98 -15.05 13.02 12.11
C MET A 98 -15.93 14.24 11.84
N ALA A 99 -16.33 14.46 10.58
CA ALA A 99 -17.22 15.56 10.19
C ALA A 99 -18.68 15.35 10.64
N SER A 100 -19.17 14.11 10.67
CA SER A 100 -20.53 13.78 11.11
C SER A 100 -20.69 13.76 12.63
N LYS A 101 -19.64 13.45 13.40
CA LYS A 101 -19.66 13.51 14.88
C LYS A 101 -19.61 14.94 15.46
N LYS A 102 -19.33 15.95 14.64
CA LYS A 102 -19.28 17.37 15.04
C LYS A 102 -20.61 18.13 14.80
N ARG A 103 -21.69 17.43 14.40
CA ARG A 103 -23.01 18.01 14.17
C ARG A 103 -24.03 17.48 15.18
#